data_AF-A0A0Q0G7Q0-F1
#
_entry.id   AF-A0A0Q0G7Q0-F1
#
_cell.length_a   1.000
_cell.length_b   1.000
_cell.length_c   1.000
_cell.angle_alpha   90.00
_cell.angle_beta   90.00
_cell.angle_gamma   90.00
#
_symmetry.space_group_name_H-M   'P 1'
#
loop_
_entity.id
_entity.type
_entity.pdbx_description
1 polymer ?
#
loop_
_entity_poly.entity_id
_entity_poly.type
_entity_poly.pdbx_seq_one_letter_code
_entity_poly.pdbx_strand_id
1 'polypeptide(L)'
;MKPELNHNATGVKRPFKLEEIWRIRTRIEIQNNLMQLALLNLAIDSKLRSCDLLSLKVRDVATLDQVFERVQLTQKKTGIEVQFEITPRTQQSIIHWVQEVKLQPSDYLFRSIRRSNQPISYSYYRSIIRSWAEQLGLDCDLGTRKPSMIKTPYRLHNLSAKQ
;
A
#
# COMPACT_ATOMS: atom_id res chain seq x y z
N MET A 1 -34.34 0.91 -30.63
CA MET A 1 -33.03 0.29 -30.34
C MET A 1 -32.12 1.36 -29.75
N LYS A 2 -31.76 1.25 -28.46
CA LYS A 2 -30.78 2.14 -27.82
C LYS A 2 -29.41 1.48 -27.94
N PRO A 3 -28.34 2.19 -28.33
CA PRO A 3 -27.01 1.59 -28.40
C PRO A 3 -26.51 1.32 -26.99
N GLU A 4 -26.00 0.11 -26.78
CA GLU A 4 -25.40 -0.33 -25.53
C GLU A 4 -24.09 0.44 -25.30
N LEU A 5 -24.08 1.26 -24.24
CA LEU A 5 -22.86 1.92 -23.80
C LEU A 5 -21.96 0.88 -23.10
N ASN A 6 -20.98 0.40 -23.84
CA ASN A 6 -19.94 -0.49 -23.35
C ASN A 6 -19.04 0.29 -22.35
N HIS A 7 -19.33 0.21 -21.05
CA HIS A 7 -18.60 0.92 -20.00
C HIS A 7 -17.28 0.24 -19.60
N ASN A 8 -16.50 -0.26 -20.56
CA ASN A 8 -15.14 -0.75 -20.30
C ASN A 8 -14.11 0.33 -20.61
N ALA A 9 -14.18 1.44 -19.86
CA ALA A 9 -13.11 2.43 -19.82
C ALA A 9 -11.98 1.93 -18.91
N THR A 10 -11.22 0.92 -19.36
CA THR A 10 -9.91 0.60 -18.77
C THR A 10 -8.86 1.61 -19.22
N GLY A 11 -9.08 2.88 -18.87
CA GLY A 11 -8.09 3.93 -19.00
C GLY A 11 -6.98 3.69 -17.98
N VAL A 12 -5.71 3.68 -18.44
CA VAL A 12 -4.54 3.59 -17.58
C VAL A 12 -4.62 4.68 -16.50
N LYS A 13 -4.70 4.24 -15.24
CA LYS A 13 -4.72 5.09 -14.05
C LYS A 13 -3.36 5.76 -13.88
N ARG A 14 -3.33 7.06 -13.61
CA ARG A 14 -2.07 7.81 -13.44
C ARG A 14 -1.40 7.44 -12.11
N PRO A 15 -0.10 7.16 -12.05
CA PRO A 15 0.58 7.00 -10.76
C PRO A 15 0.67 8.32 -10.00
N PHE A 16 0.63 8.27 -8.66
CA PHE A 16 0.94 9.44 -7.83
C PHE A 16 2.38 9.91 -8.12
N LYS A 17 2.57 11.23 -8.20
CA LYS A 17 3.89 11.86 -8.23
C LYS A 17 4.57 11.72 -6.88
N LEU A 18 5.89 11.84 -6.86
CA LEU A 18 6.67 11.78 -5.62
C LEU A 18 6.18 12.83 -4.61
N GLU A 19 6.01 14.08 -5.03
CA GLU A 19 5.48 15.16 -4.18
C GLU A 19 4.09 14.85 -3.61
N GLU A 20 3.22 14.22 -4.41
CA GLU A 20 1.88 13.79 -3.97
C GLU A 20 2.00 12.71 -2.89
N ILE A 21 2.91 11.74 -3.06
CA ILE A 21 3.20 10.69 -2.06
C ILE A 21 3.71 11.29 -0.75
N TRP A 22 4.62 12.26 -0.81
CA TRP A 22 5.13 12.95 0.39
C TRP A 22 3.99 13.68 1.13
N ARG A 23 3.16 14.44 0.40
CA ARG A 23 2.01 15.14 0.97
C ARG A 23 0.99 14.18 1.61
N ILE A 24 0.73 13.04 0.97
CA ILE A 24 -0.13 11.99 1.54
C ILE A 24 0.49 11.47 2.84
N ARG A 25 1.78 11.11 2.81
CA ARG A 25 2.49 10.58 3.97
C ARG A 25 2.44 11.54 5.16
N THR A 26 2.79 12.81 4.96
CA THR A 26 2.77 13.82 6.02
C THR A 26 1.38 13.95 6.65
N ARG A 27 0.31 13.91 5.85
CA ARG A 27 -1.07 13.96 6.37
C ARG A 27 -1.44 12.73 7.18
N ILE A 28 -1.06 11.54 6.72
CA ILE A 28 -1.28 10.28 7.46
C ILE A 28 -0.56 10.32 8.81
N GLU A 29 0.68 10.84 8.84
CA GLU A 29 1.47 11.02 10.06
C GLU A 29 0.79 12.00 11.03
N ILE A 30 0.29 13.14 10.55
CA ILE A 30 -0.48 14.10 11.38
C ILE A 30 -1.77 13.48 11.92
N GLN A 31 -2.44 12.64 11.12
CA GLN A 31 -3.64 11.91 11.52
C GLN A 31 -3.36 10.72 12.46
N ASN A 32 -2.08 10.41 12.71
CA ASN A 32 -1.63 9.25 13.46
C ASN A 32 -2.26 7.91 13.00
N ASN A 33 -2.52 7.77 11.69
CA ASN A 33 -3.13 6.56 11.16
C ASN A 33 -2.06 5.50 10.82
N LEU A 34 -1.65 4.74 11.83
CA LEU A 34 -0.56 3.77 11.76
C LEU A 34 -0.76 2.72 10.65
N MET A 35 -2.00 2.21 10.47
CA MET A 35 -2.30 1.22 9.44
C MET A 35 -2.08 1.77 8.04
N GLN A 36 -2.61 2.97 7.75
CA GLN A 36 -2.45 3.59 6.44
C GLN A 36 -0.99 4.01 6.20
N LEU A 37 -0.26 4.39 7.24
CA LEU A 37 1.17 4.71 7.15
C LEU A 37 1.99 3.48 6.76
N ALA A 38 1.79 2.36 7.48
CA ALA A 38 2.43 1.09 7.17
C ALA A 38 2.06 0.59 5.76
N LEU A 39 0.79 0.74 5.37
CA LEU A 39 0.30 0.37 4.04
C LEU A 39 0.97 1.19 2.93
N LEU A 40 1.03 2.52 3.07
CA LEU A 40 1.64 3.40 2.08
C LEU A 40 3.13 3.08 1.93
N ASN A 41 3.85 3.00 3.06
CA ASN A 41 5.29 2.77 3.08
C ASN A 41 5.65 1.41 2.47
N LEU A 42 4.99 0.34 2.89
CA LEU A 42 5.26 -1.00 2.37
C LEU A 42 4.88 -1.14 0.89
N ALA A 43 3.83 -0.48 0.43
CA ALA A 43 3.44 -0.53 -0.97
C ALA A 43 4.42 0.22 -1.89
N ILE A 44 5.10 1.26 -1.40
CA ILE A 44 6.17 1.97 -2.13
C ILE A 44 7.40 1.08 -2.23
N ASP A 45 7.83 0.50 -1.10
CA ASP A 45 9.04 -0.30 -1.01
C ASP A 45 8.92 -1.61 -1.81
N SER A 46 7.79 -2.32 -1.63
CA SER A 46 7.57 -3.63 -2.24
C SER A 46 7.10 -3.59 -3.69
N LYS A 47 6.40 -2.51 -4.10
CA LYS A 47 5.74 -2.37 -5.41
C LYS A 47 4.85 -3.56 -5.78
N LEU A 48 4.36 -4.29 -4.77
CA LEU A 48 3.52 -5.46 -4.97
C LEU A 48 2.17 -5.06 -5.56
N ARG A 49 1.56 -5.99 -6.28
CA ARG A 49 0.15 -5.83 -6.67
C ARG A 49 -0.70 -5.77 -5.40
N SER A 50 -1.76 -4.98 -5.46
CA SER A 50 -2.69 -4.84 -4.31
C SER A 50 -3.15 -6.19 -3.74
N CYS A 51 -3.47 -7.19 -4.57
CA CYS A 51 -3.86 -8.51 -4.06
C CYS A 51 -2.74 -9.24 -3.29
N ASP A 52 -1.49 -9.13 -3.74
CA ASP A 52 -0.33 -9.75 -3.09
C ASP A 52 -0.04 -9.01 -1.78
N LEU A 53 0.02 -7.66 -1.81
CA LEU A 53 0.21 -6.77 -0.66
C LEU A 53 -0.83 -7.02 0.44
N LEU A 54 -2.12 -7.05 0.09
CA LEU A 54 -3.19 -7.25 1.06
C LEU A 54 -3.19 -8.65 1.65
N SER A 55 -2.58 -9.63 0.97
CA SER A 55 -2.52 -11.00 1.46
C SER A 55 -1.32 -11.30 2.37
N LEU A 56 -0.41 -10.34 2.55
CA LEU A 56 0.72 -10.46 3.46
C LEU A 56 0.25 -10.72 4.89
N LYS A 57 0.94 -11.66 5.53
CA LYS A 57 0.85 -11.91 6.97
C LYS A 57 2.03 -11.28 7.70
N VAL A 58 1.90 -11.13 9.01
CA VAL A 58 2.98 -10.59 9.86
C VAL A 58 4.26 -11.42 9.70
N ARG A 59 4.16 -12.76 9.74
CA ARG A 59 5.30 -13.67 9.55
C ARG A 59 6.03 -13.53 8.22
N ASP A 60 5.38 -12.97 7.20
CA ASP A 60 5.99 -12.81 5.87
C ASP A 60 6.93 -11.60 5.84
N VAL A 61 6.79 -10.66 6.79
CA VAL A 61 7.56 -9.41 6.84
C VAL A 61 8.31 -9.20 8.16
N ALA A 62 7.98 -9.93 9.22
CA ALA A 62 8.53 -9.73 10.54
C ALA A 62 8.55 -11.03 11.38
N THR A 63 9.48 -11.08 12.32
CA THR A 63 9.43 -11.96 13.50
C THR A 63 8.80 -11.21 14.68
N LEU A 64 8.74 -11.84 15.86
CA LEU A 64 8.13 -11.25 17.06
C LEU A 64 8.74 -9.88 17.41
N ASP A 65 10.04 -9.70 17.22
CA ASP A 65 10.77 -8.52 17.69
C ASP A 65 11.37 -7.66 16.57
N GLN A 66 11.36 -8.12 15.32
CA GLN A 66 12.05 -7.42 14.23
C GLN A 66 11.35 -7.58 12.87
N VAL A 67 11.29 -6.49 12.11
CA VAL A 67 10.88 -6.51 10.70
C VAL A 67 12.09 -6.82 9.84
N PHE A 68 11.95 -7.72 8.87
CA PHE A 68 13.03 -8.08 7.96
C PHE A 68 13.47 -6.88 7.12
N GLU A 69 14.78 -6.78 6.86
CA GLU A 69 15.30 -5.80 5.90
C GLU A 69 14.96 -6.20 4.45
N ARG A 70 14.86 -7.50 4.18
CA ARG A 70 14.53 -8.07 2.87
C ARG A 70 13.45 -9.12 3.01
N VAL A 71 12.47 -9.06 2.11
CA VAL A 71 11.36 -10.02 2.04
C VAL A 71 11.36 -10.67 0.66
N GLN A 72 11.15 -11.99 0.66
CA GLN A 72 10.95 -12.80 -0.54
C GLN A 72 9.51 -13.33 -0.53
N LEU A 73 8.80 -13.16 -1.65
CA LEU A 73 7.42 -13.61 -1.78
C LEU A 73 7.12 -14.10 -3.19
N THR A 74 6.42 -15.23 -3.29
CA THR A 74 5.89 -15.74 -4.56
C THR A 74 4.59 -15.02 -4.90
N GLN A 75 4.56 -14.27 -6.00
CA GLN A 75 3.36 -13.58 -6.48
C GLN A 75 2.30 -14.58 -6.93
N LYS A 76 1.06 -14.45 -6.45
CA LYS A 76 0.01 -15.44 -6.69
C LYS A 76 -0.38 -15.58 -8.16
N LYS A 77 -0.38 -14.46 -8.89
CA LYS A 77 -0.82 -14.44 -10.29
C LYS A 77 0.18 -15.09 -11.24
N THR A 78 1.47 -14.90 -10.98
CA THR A 78 2.53 -15.29 -11.92
C THR A 78 3.34 -16.48 -11.44
N GLY A 79 3.26 -16.85 -10.16
CA GLY A 79 4.12 -17.87 -9.54
C GLY A 79 5.59 -17.43 -9.44
N ILE A 80 5.89 -16.18 -9.77
CA ILE A 80 7.25 -15.65 -9.78
C ILE A 80 7.60 -15.17 -8.38
N GLU A 81 8.76 -15.58 -7.90
CA GLU A 81 9.36 -15.07 -6.67
C GLU A 81 9.87 -13.64 -6.90
N VAL A 82 9.46 -12.73 -6.01
CA VAL A 82 9.93 -11.35 -5.99
C VAL A 82 10.58 -11.06 -4.66
N GLN A 83 11.70 -10.35 -4.72
CA GLN A 83 12.42 -9.87 -3.56
C GLN A 83 12.37 -8.34 -3.51
N PHE A 84 12.12 -7.81 -2.32
CA PHE A 84 12.14 -6.37 -2.08
C PHE A 84 12.78 -6.05 -0.72
N GLU A 85 13.28 -4.82 -0.62
CA GLU A 85 13.85 -4.28 0.61
C GLU A 85 12.78 -3.49 1.36
N ILE A 86 12.79 -3.58 2.68
CA ILE A 86 11.95 -2.78 3.57
C ILE A 86 12.86 -1.72 4.20
N THR A 87 12.58 -0.45 3.90
CA THR A 87 13.37 0.65 4.45
C THR A 87 13.18 0.78 5.97
N PRO A 88 14.15 1.33 6.73
CA PRO A 88 14.00 1.51 8.19
C PRO A 88 12.74 2.27 8.59
N ARG A 89 12.31 3.24 7.77
CA ARG A 89 11.06 3.97 7.98
C ARG A 89 9.83 3.07 7.86
N THR A 90 9.82 2.16 6.88
CA THR A 90 8.75 1.18 6.72
C THR A 90 8.76 0.19 7.88
N GLN A 91 9.95 -0.28 8.30
CA GLN A 91 10.10 -1.16 9.47
C GLN A 91 9.47 -0.53 10.72
N GLN A 92 9.82 0.71 11.05
CA GLN A 92 9.23 1.44 12.19
C GLN A 92 7.70 1.52 12.09
N SER A 93 7.16 1.89 10.91
CA SER A 93 5.70 1.97 10.74
C SER A 93 5.00 0.61 10.88
N ILE A 94 5.63 -0.47 10.44
CA ILE A 94 5.10 -1.83 10.60
C ILE A 94 5.15 -2.25 12.07
N ILE A 95 6.26 -2.01 12.78
CA ILE A 95 6.41 -2.34 14.20
C ILE A 95 5.33 -1.64 15.02
N HIS A 96 5.18 -0.32 14.87
CA HIS A 96 4.17 0.44 15.60
C HIS A 96 2.76 -0.07 15.33
N TRP A 97 2.43 -0.39 14.07
CA TRP A 97 1.12 -0.94 13.71
C TRP A 97 0.87 -2.33 14.32
N VAL A 98 1.85 -3.23 14.24
CA VAL A 98 1.77 -4.59 14.79
C VAL A 98 1.60 -4.56 16.31
N GLN A 99 2.34 -3.69 16.99
CA GLN A 99 2.30 -3.53 18.45
C GLN A 99 0.98 -2.93 18.93
N GLU A 100 0.49 -1.87 18.26
CA GLU A 100 -0.77 -1.19 18.60
C GLU A 100 -1.95 -2.17 18.58
N VAL A 101 -2.03 -3.01 17.55
CA VAL A 101 -3.15 -3.95 17.35
C VAL A 101 -2.85 -5.36 17.86
N LYS A 102 -1.64 -5.58 18.40
CA LYS A 102 -1.17 -6.86 18.95
C LYS A 102 -1.32 -8.03 17.95
N LEU A 103 -0.92 -7.79 16.70
CA LEU A 103 -1.04 -8.78 15.63
C LEU A 103 -0.14 -10.00 15.88
N GLN A 104 -0.66 -11.19 15.63
CA GLN A 104 0.10 -12.43 15.72
C GLN A 104 0.78 -12.75 14.37
N PRO A 105 1.85 -13.57 14.36
CA PRO A 105 2.54 -13.97 13.13
C PRO A 105 1.61 -14.58 12.05
N SER A 106 0.53 -15.24 12.48
CA SER A 106 -0.46 -15.88 11.60
C SER A 106 -1.50 -14.91 11.02
N ASP A 107 -1.62 -13.70 11.57
CA ASP A 107 -2.59 -12.69 11.18
C ASP A 107 -2.18 -11.99 9.88
N TYR A 108 -3.17 -11.50 9.14
CA TYR A 108 -2.93 -10.58 8.04
C TYR A 108 -2.34 -9.27 8.55
N LEU A 109 -1.28 -8.81 7.89
CA LEU A 109 -0.61 -7.54 8.23
C LEU A 109 -1.62 -6.39 8.16
N PHE A 110 -2.46 -6.36 7.13
CA PHE A 110 -3.57 -5.43 7.01
C PHE A 110 -4.91 -6.13 7.25
N ARG A 111 -5.16 -6.54 8.50
CA ARG A 111 -6.41 -7.23 8.89
C ARG A 111 -7.63 -6.33 8.77
N SER A 112 -8.77 -6.93 8.43
CA SER A 112 -10.07 -6.26 8.51
C SER A 112 -10.53 -6.18 9.97
N ILE A 113 -11.07 -5.02 10.37
CA ILE A 113 -11.72 -4.84 11.67
C ILE A 113 -13.08 -5.53 11.69
N ARG A 114 -13.80 -5.56 10.55
CA ARG A 114 -15.16 -6.09 10.45
C ARG A 114 -15.21 -7.61 10.24
N ARG A 115 -14.18 -8.19 9.63
CA ARG A 115 -14.11 -9.61 9.30
C ARG A 115 -12.90 -10.22 9.97
N SER A 116 -13.13 -11.07 10.97
CA SER A 116 -12.06 -11.83 11.61
C SER A 116 -11.34 -12.69 10.59
N ASN A 117 -10.02 -12.84 10.76
CA ASN A 117 -9.17 -13.67 9.92
C ASN A 117 -9.26 -13.38 8.40
N GLN A 118 -9.54 -12.13 8.03
CA GLN A 118 -9.50 -11.67 6.64
C GLN A 118 -8.66 -10.40 6.53
N PRO A 119 -7.97 -10.19 5.39
CA PRO A 119 -7.36 -8.91 5.12
C PRO A 119 -8.44 -7.86 4.82
N ILE A 120 -8.04 -6.60 4.79
CA ILE A 120 -8.92 -5.55 4.26
C ILE A 120 -9.38 -5.88 2.85
N SER A 121 -10.63 -5.55 2.54
CA SER A 121 -11.17 -5.80 1.21
C SER A 121 -10.51 -4.89 0.17
N TYR A 122 -10.45 -5.36 -1.08
CA TYR A 122 -9.96 -4.55 -2.19
C TYR A 122 -10.75 -3.23 -2.35
N SER A 123 -12.06 -3.26 -2.10
CA SER A 123 -12.91 -2.07 -2.12
C SER A 123 -12.53 -1.06 -1.03
N TYR A 124 -12.19 -1.54 0.18
CA TYR A 124 -11.73 -0.66 1.26
C TYR A 124 -10.35 -0.08 0.95
N TYR A 125 -9.41 -0.89 0.47
CA TYR A 125 -8.11 -0.43 -0.02
C TYR A 125 -8.25 0.64 -1.11
N ARG A 126 -9.16 0.43 -2.07
CA ARG A 126 -9.44 1.40 -3.13
C ARG A 126 -10.06 2.69 -2.56
N SER A 127 -10.89 2.59 -1.54
CA SER A 127 -11.47 3.74 -0.84
C SER A 127 -10.40 4.55 -0.12
N ILE A 128 -9.41 3.89 0.51
CA ILE A 128 -8.27 4.55 1.14
C ILE A 128 -7.48 5.35 0.09
N ILE A 129 -7.11 4.73 -1.04
CA ILE A 129 -6.39 5.42 -2.12
C ILE A 129 -7.19 6.60 -2.67
N ARG A 130 -8.51 6.42 -2.84
CA ARG A 130 -9.39 7.48 -3.31
C ARG A 130 -9.41 8.65 -2.31
N SER A 131 -9.54 8.35 -1.02
CA SER A 131 -9.49 9.37 0.04
C SER A 131 -8.18 10.15 0.02
N TRP A 132 -7.03 9.49 -0.22
CA TRP A 132 -5.75 10.19 -0.36
C TRP A 132 -5.74 11.17 -1.55
N ALA A 133 -6.32 10.76 -2.69
CA ALA A 133 -6.44 11.59 -3.87
C ALA A 133 -7.37 12.80 -3.64
N GLU A 134 -8.54 12.56 -3.03
CA GLU A 134 -9.52 13.61 -2.69
C GLU A 134 -8.91 14.63 -1.72
N GLN A 135 -8.17 14.20 -0.69
CA GLN A 135 -7.48 15.10 0.22
C GLN A 135 -6.47 16.00 -0.49
N LEU A 136 -5.83 15.52 -1.57
CA LEU A 136 -4.89 16.31 -2.38
C LEU A 136 -5.58 17.30 -3.33
N GLY A 137 -6.92 17.29 -3.40
CA GLY A 137 -7.67 18.06 -4.38
C GLY A 137 -7.55 17.51 -5.80
N LEU A 138 -7.20 16.22 -5.94
CA LEU A 138 -7.19 15.56 -7.25
C LEU A 138 -8.64 15.21 -7.59
N ASP A 139 -9.25 16.08 -8.41
CA ASP A 139 -10.66 16.05 -8.73
C ASP A 139 -11.09 14.70 -9.34
N CYS A 140 -12.07 14.05 -8.73
CA CYS A 140 -12.56 12.74 -9.15
C CYS A 140 -13.64 12.83 -10.26
N ASP A 141 -14.13 14.04 -10.58
CA ASP A 141 -15.36 14.25 -11.35
C ASP A 141 -15.17 14.61 -12.84
N LEU A 142 -14.01 15.11 -13.26
CA LEU A 142 -13.82 15.51 -14.66
C LEU A 142 -13.14 14.43 -15.51
N GLY A 143 -13.71 13.22 -15.62
CA GLY A 143 -13.30 12.22 -16.63
C GLY A 143 -11.82 11.79 -16.65
N THR A 144 -11.00 12.28 -15.72
CA THR A 144 -9.55 12.24 -15.82
C THR A 144 -9.03 11.25 -14.78
N ARG A 145 -8.93 10.00 -15.22
CA ARG A 145 -7.95 8.99 -14.78
C ARG A 145 -7.66 8.96 -13.26
N LYS A 146 -8.41 8.11 -12.55
CA LYS A 146 -8.19 7.75 -11.13
C LYS A 146 -6.70 7.47 -10.87
N PRO A 147 -6.06 8.03 -9.83
CA PRO A 147 -4.69 7.67 -9.52
C PRO A 147 -4.58 6.23 -9.01
N SER A 148 -3.46 5.56 -9.29
CA SER A 148 -3.16 4.21 -8.77
C SER A 148 -1.74 4.17 -8.24
N MET A 149 -1.47 3.37 -7.22
CA MET A 149 -0.10 3.30 -6.68
C MET A 149 0.95 2.75 -7.65
N ILE A 150 0.58 2.08 -8.75
CA ILE A 150 1.52 1.29 -9.56
C ILE A 150 1.46 1.65 -11.05
N LYS A 151 2.50 2.34 -11.51
CA LYS A 151 3.29 2.07 -12.74
C LYS A 151 4.40 3.12 -12.88
N THR A 152 5.47 2.99 -12.10
CA THR A 152 6.77 3.63 -12.44
C THR A 152 7.93 2.91 -11.75
N PRO A 153 9.06 2.66 -12.44
CA PRO A 153 10.22 2.01 -11.88
C PRO A 153 11.09 3.07 -11.18
N TYR A 154 10.75 3.46 -9.95
CA TYR A 154 11.67 4.31 -9.19
C TYR A 154 12.64 3.45 -8.39
N ARG A 155 13.89 3.43 -8.85
CA ARG A 155 15.05 2.93 -8.12
C ARG A 155 15.34 3.96 -7.02
N LEU A 156 14.90 3.71 -5.80
CA LEU A 156 15.30 4.51 -4.64
C LEU A 156 16.74 4.14 -4.28
N HIS A 157 17.72 4.67 -5.04
CA HIS A 157 19.07 4.80 -4.52
C HIS A 157 19.16 6.14 -3.78
N ASN A 158 19.67 6.06 -2.55
CA ASN A 158 20.24 7.15 -1.76
C ASN A 158 19.29 8.26 -1.28
N LEU A 159 18.64 8.00 -0.15
CA LEU A 159 18.42 9.01 0.90
C LEU A 159 18.83 8.44 2.26
N SER A 160 20.07 7.96 2.34
CA SER A 160 20.84 7.94 3.58
C SER A 160 22.03 8.88 3.38
N ALA A 161 21.83 10.16 3.70
CA ALA A 161 22.89 11.14 3.97
C ALA A 161 22.24 12.49 4.30
N LYS A 162 22.04 12.73 5.61
CA LYS A 162 22.26 14.00 6.32
C LYS A 162 21.44 13.99 7.61
N GLN A 163 22.08 13.47 8.66
CA GLN A 163 22.36 14.20 9.88
C GLN A 163 23.67 13.65 10.46
#